data_AF-A0AAW7WGT3-F1
#
_entry.id   AF-A0AAW7WGT3-F1
#
_cell.length_a   1.000
_cell.length_b   1.000
_cell.length_c   1.000
_cell.angle_alpha   90.00
_cell.angle_beta   90.00
_cell.angle_gamma   90.00
#
_symmetry.space_group_name_H-M   'P 1'
#
loop_
_entity.id
_entity.type
_entity.pdbx_description
1 polymer ?
#
loop_
_entity_poly.entity_id
_entity_poly.type
_entity_poly.pdbx_seq_one_letter_code
_entity_poly.pdbx_strand_id
1 'polypeptide(L)'
;MSSPRFKGLYLQATGDPFCFSFVTYTPQTRDQMLACGDLDASEEYFNPVIFDFLLFTSEAALGAPSGGNFPIGYDDVSIITSRNRGSGLQHEYLIRLSSPDWNASKQNAIDELQDVLTSERWNGSQLTDSRD
;
A
#
# COMPACT_ATOMS: atom_id res chain seq x y z
N MET A 1 -4.68 -21.33 12.92
CA MET A 1 -4.31 -19.94 13.26
C MET A 1 -4.09 -19.22 11.94
N SER A 2 -4.97 -18.29 11.57
CA SER A 2 -4.78 -17.48 10.36
C SER A 2 -3.61 -16.53 10.60
N SER A 3 -2.58 -16.59 9.75
CA SER A 3 -1.53 -15.57 9.74
C SER A 3 -2.16 -14.19 9.49
N PRO A 4 -1.66 -13.10 10.09
CA PRO A 4 -2.14 -11.76 9.77
C PRO A 4 -1.92 -11.52 8.28
N ARG A 5 -2.98 -11.23 7.53
CA ARG A 5 -2.97 -11.11 6.06
C ARG A 5 -1.90 -10.14 5.55
N PHE A 6 -1.62 -9.09 6.33
CA PHE A 6 -0.68 -8.02 5.97
C PHE A 6 0.55 -7.96 6.88
N LYS A 7 0.99 -9.11 7.39
CA LYS A 7 2.15 -9.17 8.29
C LYS A 7 3.40 -8.58 7.62
N GLY A 8 4.01 -7.60 8.28
CA GLY A 8 5.27 -6.97 7.87
C GLY A 8 5.12 -5.84 6.85
N LEU A 9 3.88 -5.45 6.54
CA LEU A 9 3.57 -4.23 5.81
C LEU A 9 3.32 -3.09 6.80
N TYR A 10 3.80 -1.90 6.47
CA TYR A 10 3.58 -0.69 7.28
C TYR A 10 3.26 0.51 6.39
N LEU A 11 2.32 1.34 6.81
CA LEU A 11 1.92 2.57 6.13
C LEU A 11 1.94 3.74 7.12
N GLN A 12 2.58 4.84 6.73
CA GLN A 12 2.68 6.06 7.53
C GLN A 12 2.41 7.30 6.68
N ALA A 13 1.73 8.28 7.26
CA ALA A 13 1.61 9.61 6.67
C ALA A 13 2.98 10.32 6.64
N THR A 14 3.20 11.15 5.63
CA THR A 14 4.44 11.94 5.50
C THR A 14 4.26 13.41 5.89
N GLY A 15 3.02 13.83 6.18
CA GLY A 15 2.61 15.22 6.33
C GLY A 15 2.13 15.86 5.02
N ASP A 16 2.44 15.26 3.86
CA ASP A 16 1.80 15.59 2.59
C ASP A 16 0.53 14.71 2.42
N PRO A 17 -0.64 15.29 2.08
CA PRO A 17 -1.90 14.57 2.03
C PRO A 17 -1.94 13.47 0.95
N PHE A 18 -1.07 13.55 -0.06
CA PHE A 18 -1.01 12.63 -1.19
C PHE A 18 0.27 11.79 -1.21
N CYS A 19 1.15 11.92 -0.21
CA CYS A 19 2.38 11.14 -0.12
C CYS A 19 2.44 10.28 1.15
N PHE A 20 2.82 9.03 0.97
CA PHE A 20 2.83 8.02 2.03
C PHE A 20 4.17 7.29 2.07
N SER A 21 4.64 6.99 3.29
CA SER A 21 5.73 6.03 3.47
C SER A 21 5.13 4.63 3.60
N PHE A 22 5.45 3.76 2.64
CA PHE A 22 4.96 2.39 2.62
C PHE A 22 6.13 1.41 2.70
N VAL A 23 6.07 0.49 3.65
CA VAL A 23 7.06 -0.55 3.86
C VAL A 23 6.45 -1.87 3.45
N THR A 24 7.13 -2.58 2.55
CA THR A 24 6.81 -3.96 2.19
C THR A 24 8.12 -4.75 1.97
N TYR A 25 8.00 -6.02 1.61
CA TYR A 25 9.12 -6.89 1.28
C TYR A 25 9.76 -6.50 -0.06
N THR A 26 10.96 -7.01 -0.33
CA THR A 26 11.58 -6.86 -1.65
C THR A 26 10.68 -7.49 -2.72
N PRO A 27 10.16 -6.72 -3.69
CA PRO A 27 9.30 -7.26 -4.74
C PRO A 27 10.13 -8.07 -5.73
N GLN A 28 9.51 -9.07 -6.37
CA GLN A 28 10.09 -9.70 -7.54
C GLN A 28 10.06 -8.72 -8.72
N THR A 29 11.15 -8.67 -9.48
CA THR A 29 11.16 -7.96 -10.77
C THR A 29 10.36 -8.75 -11.80
N ARG A 30 9.95 -8.09 -12.89
CA ARG A 30 9.33 -8.76 -14.04
C ARG A 30 10.14 -9.98 -14.50
N ASP A 31 11.46 -9.83 -14.66
CA ASP A 31 12.33 -10.91 -15.12
C ASP A 31 12.38 -12.07 -14.13
N GLN A 32 12.32 -11.79 -12.82
CA GLN A 32 12.25 -12.83 -11.80
C GLN A 32 10.91 -13.58 -11.87
N MET A 33 9.79 -12.87 -12.03
CA MET A 33 8.47 -13.49 -12.17
C MET A 33 8.36 -14.35 -13.43
N LEU A 34 8.91 -13.89 -14.56
CA LEU A 34 9.01 -14.68 -15.79
C LEU A 34 9.87 -15.93 -15.58
N ALA A 35 11.01 -15.80 -14.90
CA ALA A 35 11.94 -16.89 -14.70
C ALA A 35 11.40 -18.00 -13.78
N CYS A 36 10.57 -17.65 -12.78
CA CYS A 36 9.90 -18.62 -11.91
C CYS A 36 8.54 -19.11 -12.44
N GLY A 37 8.03 -18.52 -13.52
CA GLY A 37 6.74 -18.88 -14.11
C GLY A 37 5.52 -18.29 -13.40
N ASP A 38 5.72 -17.30 -12.53
CA ASP A 38 4.64 -16.55 -11.87
C ASP A 38 4.01 -15.50 -12.81
N LEU A 39 4.68 -15.17 -13.91
CA LEU A 39 4.17 -14.29 -14.96
C LEU A 39 4.44 -14.93 -16.33
N ASP A 40 3.45 -14.93 -17.22
CA ASP A 40 3.64 -15.30 -18.62
C ASP A 40 4.23 -14.12 -19.41
N ALA A 41 5.00 -14.41 -20.47
CA ALA A 41 5.61 -13.38 -21.30
C ALA A 41 4.60 -12.44 -21.99
N SER A 42 3.37 -12.91 -22.20
CA SER A 42 2.25 -12.16 -22.77
C SER A 42 1.44 -11.36 -21.75
N GLU A 43 1.64 -11.61 -20.46
CA GLU A 43 0.93 -10.92 -19.39
C GLU A 43 1.55 -9.57 -19.07
N GLU A 44 0.69 -8.63 -18.68
CA GLU A 44 1.12 -7.33 -18.20
C GLU A 44 1.79 -7.47 -16.82
N TYR A 45 2.96 -6.87 -16.67
CA TYR A 45 3.61 -6.79 -15.37
C TYR A 45 2.99 -5.67 -14.55
N PHE A 46 2.41 -6.04 -13.42
CA PHE A 46 2.02 -5.11 -12.39
C PHE A 46 3.04 -5.09 -11.27
N ASN A 47 3.39 -3.89 -10.81
CA ASN A 47 4.34 -3.72 -9.74
C ASN A 47 3.76 -4.25 -8.41
N PRO A 48 4.36 -5.30 -7.79
CA PRO A 48 3.82 -5.88 -6.56
C PRO A 48 3.72 -4.89 -5.41
N VAL A 49 4.60 -3.88 -5.35
CA VAL A 49 4.56 -2.83 -4.32
C VAL A 49 3.31 -1.99 -4.42
N ILE A 50 2.87 -1.65 -5.64
CA ILE A 50 1.66 -0.86 -5.86
C ILE A 50 0.42 -1.68 -5.48
N PHE A 51 0.40 -2.97 -5.83
CA PHE A 51 -0.69 -3.86 -5.42
C PHE A 51 -0.78 -4.03 -3.91
N ASP A 52 0.36 -4.30 -3.25
CA ASP A 52 0.44 -4.38 -1.80
C ASP A 52 -0.06 -3.09 -1.15
N PHE A 53 0.35 -1.93 -1.67
CA PHE A 53 -0.10 -0.63 -1.18
C PHE A 53 -1.61 -0.46 -1.30
N LEU A 54 -2.20 -0.78 -2.46
CA LEU A 54 -3.65 -0.67 -2.68
C LEU A 54 -4.45 -1.62 -1.80
N LEU A 55 -4.03 -2.88 -1.70
CA LEU A 55 -4.68 -3.89 -0.86
C LEU A 55 -4.57 -3.54 0.63
N PHE A 56 -3.39 -3.09 1.06
CA PHE A 56 -3.15 -2.69 2.44
C PHE A 56 -3.98 -1.46 2.82
N THR A 57 -3.98 -0.44 1.97
CA THR A 57 -4.74 0.79 2.21
C THR A 57 -6.23 0.51 2.27
N SER A 58 -6.77 -0.22 1.31
CA SER A 58 -8.21 -0.52 1.25
C SER A 58 -8.65 -1.45 2.38
N GLU A 59 -8.00 -2.58 2.58
CA GLU A 59 -8.49 -3.62 3.49
C GLU A 59 -7.98 -3.44 4.93
N ALA A 60 -6.70 -3.07 5.12
CA ALA A 60 -6.11 -2.97 6.45
C ALA A 60 -6.31 -1.60 7.10
N ALA A 61 -6.08 -0.52 6.36
CA ALA A 61 -6.22 0.83 6.90
C ALA A 61 -7.69 1.28 6.93
N LEU A 62 -8.42 1.10 5.82
CA LEU A 62 -9.80 1.56 5.69
C LEU A 62 -10.87 0.49 6.00
N GLY A 63 -10.48 -0.76 6.20
CA GLY A 63 -11.42 -1.83 6.57
C GLY A 63 -12.42 -2.20 5.47
N ALA A 64 -12.11 -1.90 4.19
CA ALA A 64 -12.96 -2.30 3.07
C ALA A 64 -13.04 -3.84 2.98
N PRO A 65 -14.21 -4.41 2.61
CA PRO A 65 -14.33 -5.83 2.35
C PRO A 65 -13.34 -6.26 1.25
N SER A 66 -12.75 -7.45 1.37
CA SER A 66 -11.86 -7.97 0.34
C SER A 66 -12.58 -8.06 -1.01
N GLY A 67 -11.96 -7.49 -2.05
CA GLY A 67 -12.58 -7.38 -3.38
C GLY A 67 -13.65 -6.29 -3.50
N GLY A 68 -13.81 -5.43 -2.48
CA GLY A 68 -14.63 -4.22 -2.56
C GLY A 68 -14.02 -3.20 -3.53
N ASN A 69 -14.87 -2.35 -4.09
CA ASN A 69 -14.40 -1.24 -4.95
C ASN A 69 -13.67 -0.20 -4.10
N PHE A 70 -12.34 -0.17 -4.21
CA PHE A 70 -11.52 0.93 -3.70
C PHE A 70 -11.39 2.00 -4.81
N PRO A 71 -11.67 3.30 -4.54
CA PRO A 71 -11.71 4.32 -5.58
C PRO A 71 -10.34 4.71 -6.14
N ILE A 72 -9.25 4.41 -5.43
CA ILE A 72 -7.88 4.63 -5.91
C ILE A 72 -7.43 3.38 -6.68
N GLY A 73 -7.09 3.58 -7.96
CA GLY A 73 -6.64 2.52 -8.86
C GLY A 73 -5.12 2.47 -9.00
N TYR A 74 -4.63 1.48 -9.75
CA TYR A 74 -3.21 1.28 -10.04
C TYR A 74 -2.56 2.52 -10.68
N ASP A 75 -3.22 3.10 -11.68
CA ASP A 75 -2.72 4.25 -12.42
C ASP A 75 -2.68 5.55 -11.60
N ASP A 76 -3.34 5.56 -10.43
CA ASP A 76 -3.32 6.70 -9.52
C ASP A 76 -2.06 6.72 -8.64
N VAL A 77 -1.27 5.64 -8.65
CA VAL A 77 -0.18 5.40 -7.69
C VAL A 77 1.17 5.45 -8.39
N SER A 78 2.08 6.26 -7.85
CA SER A 78 3.47 6.33 -8.29
C SER A 78 4.45 6.07 -7.16
N ILE A 79 5.51 5.31 -7.44
CA ILE A 79 6.66 5.19 -6.54
C ILE A 79 7.63 6.32 -6.88
N ILE A 80 7.85 7.25 -5.93
CA ILE A 80 8.74 8.39 -6.12
C ILE A 80 10.20 8.01 -5.83
N THR A 81 10.42 7.27 -4.76
CA THR A 81 11.74 6.78 -4.37
C THR A 81 11.62 5.52 -3.51
N SER A 82 12.72 4.81 -3.34
CA SER A 82 12.80 3.67 -2.43
C SER A 82 14.13 3.64 -1.70
N ARG A 83 14.13 3.05 -0.49
CA ARG A 83 15.34 2.75 0.27
C ARG A 83 15.23 1.40 0.97
N ASN A 84 16.37 0.76 1.17
CA ASN A 84 16.44 -0.45 1.97
C ASN A 84 16.20 -0.11 3.45
N ARG A 85 15.43 -0.95 4.15
CA ARG A 85 15.18 -0.82 5.59
C ARG A 85 15.67 -2.09 6.31
N GLY A 86 16.35 -1.92 7.44
CA GLY A 86 16.85 -3.03 8.25
C GLY A 86 17.92 -3.87 7.53
N SER A 87 17.81 -5.20 7.63
CA SER A 87 18.77 -6.16 7.05
C SER A 87 18.60 -6.43 5.55
N GLY A 88 17.77 -5.66 4.85
CA GLY A 88 17.50 -5.82 3.42
C GLY A 88 16.34 -6.76 3.07
N LEU A 89 15.60 -7.25 4.07
CA LEU A 89 14.36 -8.02 3.85
C LEU A 89 13.13 -7.14 3.60
N GLN A 90 13.21 -5.85 3.97
CA GLN A 90 12.16 -4.87 3.79
C GLN A 90 12.68 -3.65 3.06
N HIS A 91 11.81 -3.04 2.27
CA HIS A 91 12.05 -1.81 1.56
C HIS A 91 10.99 -0.80 1.96
N GLU A 92 11.41 0.45 2.06
CA GLU A 92 10.53 1.58 2.26
C GLU A 92 10.41 2.35 0.95
N TYR A 93 9.18 2.62 0.55
CA TYR A 93 8.80 3.29 -0.67
C TYR A 93 8.07 4.58 -0.32
N LEU A 94 8.49 5.68 -0.95
CA LEU A 94 7.71 6.90 -0.95
C LEU A 94 6.69 6.78 -2.09
N ILE A 95 5.42 6.61 -1.71
CA ILE A 95 4.29 6.51 -2.62
C ILE A 95 3.65 7.89 -2.77
N ARG A 96 3.27 8.24 -4.00
CA ARG A 96 2.46 9.42 -4.30
C ARG A 96 1.18 9.04 -5.02
N LEU A 97 0.08 9.65 -4.60
CA LEU A 97 -1.20 9.59 -5.29
C LEU A 97 -1.36 10.78 -6.22
N SER A 98 -1.75 10.51 -7.45
CA SER A 98 -2.08 11.52 -8.45
C SER A 98 -2.97 10.91 -9.52
N SER A 99 -4.10 11.54 -9.82
CA SER A 99 -5.02 11.09 -10.86
C SER A 99 -5.36 12.25 -11.79
N PRO A 100 -5.36 12.07 -13.12
CA PRO A 100 -5.92 13.05 -14.04
C PRO A 100 -7.44 13.21 -13.85
N ASP A 101 -8.14 12.13 -13.49
CA ASP A 101 -9.59 12.09 -13.28
C ASP A 101 -9.96 12.17 -11.79
N TRP A 102 -9.43 13.17 -11.08
CA TRP A 102 -9.69 13.35 -9.65
C TRP A 102 -11.16 13.60 -9.37
N ASN A 103 -11.75 12.85 -8.44
CA ASN A 103 -13.18 12.94 -8.11
C ASN A 103 -13.42 12.89 -6.59
N ALA A 104 -14.66 13.16 -6.18
CA ALA A 104 -15.04 13.20 -4.77
C ALA A 104 -14.82 11.87 -4.04
N SER A 105 -15.03 10.72 -4.70
CA SER A 105 -14.81 9.41 -4.07
C SER A 105 -13.33 9.15 -3.79
N LYS A 106 -12.43 9.55 -4.71
CA LYS A 106 -10.97 9.49 -4.49
C LYS A 106 -10.55 10.42 -3.35
N GLN A 107 -11.10 11.64 -3.30
CA GLN A 107 -10.82 12.59 -2.23
C GLN A 107 -11.25 12.03 -0.87
N ASN A 108 -12.50 11.55 -0.75
CA ASN A 108 -13.02 10.99 0.50
C ASN A 108 -12.17 9.83 1.02
N ALA A 109 -11.74 8.93 0.14
CA ALA A 109 -10.89 7.80 0.55
C ALA A 109 -9.52 8.24 1.09
N ILE A 110 -8.97 9.34 0.57
CA ILE A 110 -7.70 9.88 1.06
C ILE A 110 -7.89 10.64 2.37
N ASP A 111 -8.98 11.38 2.51
CA ASP A 111 -9.30 12.06 3.76
C ASP A 111 -9.49 11.05 4.89
N GLU A 112 -10.27 9.97 4.65
CA GLU A 112 -10.43 8.86 5.59
C GLU A 112 -9.09 8.17 5.91
N LEU A 113 -8.24 7.99 4.89
CA LEU A 113 -6.92 7.40 5.11
C LEU A 113 -6.05 8.29 5.98
N GLN A 114 -6.03 9.60 5.74
CA GLN A 114 -5.28 10.56 6.56
C GLN A 114 -5.78 10.55 8.01
N ASP A 115 -7.09 10.49 8.23
CA ASP A 115 -7.67 10.39 9.56
C ASP A 115 -7.21 9.12 10.29
N VAL A 116 -7.15 7.98 9.60
CA VAL A 116 -6.61 6.74 10.16
C VAL A 116 -5.12 6.89 10.47
N LEU A 117 -4.32 7.34 9.51
CA LEU A 117 -2.85 7.36 9.63
C LEU A 117 -2.33 8.40 10.63
N THR A 118 -3.12 9.44 10.93
CA THR A 118 -2.79 10.45 11.93
C THR A 118 -3.35 10.13 13.31
N SER A 119 -4.19 9.09 13.44
CA SER A 119 -4.70 8.62 14.72
C SER A 119 -3.57 8.12 15.61
N GLU A 120 -3.58 8.50 16.89
CA GLU A 120 -2.66 7.95 17.91
C GLU A 120 -2.81 6.42 18.07
N ARG A 121 -3.94 5.86 17.63
CA ARG A 121 -4.20 4.42 17.68
C ARG A 121 -3.55 3.68 16.52
N TRP A 122 -3.11 4.37 15.48
CA TRP A 122 -2.48 3.74 14.32
C TRP A 122 -1.01 3.46 14.58
N ASN A 123 -0.61 2.19 14.57
CA ASN A 123 0.79 1.79 14.82
C ASN A 123 1.62 1.59 13.54
N GLY A 124 1.08 1.99 12.39
CA GLY A 124 1.67 1.71 11.08
C GLY A 124 1.13 0.46 10.39
N SER A 125 0.53 -0.49 11.11
CA SER A 125 0.08 -1.78 10.53
C SER A 125 -1.39 -2.10 10.78
N GLN A 126 -1.95 -1.59 11.89
CA GLN A 126 -3.33 -1.78 12.29
C GLN A 126 -3.72 -0.70 13.30
N LEU A 127 -5.03 -0.47 13.46
CA LEU A 127 -5.54 0.27 14.61
C LEU A 127 -5.36 -0.58 15.87
N THR A 128 -4.75 0.00 16.88
CA THR A 128 -4.62 -0.60 18.21
C THR A 128 -5.95 -0.46 18.94
N ASP A 129 -6.43 -1.56 19.51
CA ASP A 129 -7.51 -1.50 20.48
C ASP A 129 -6.98 -0.78 21.72
N SER A 130 -7.55 0.37 22.04
CA SER A 130 -7.33 1.01 23.33
C SER A 130 -8.01 0.14 24.40
N ARG A 131 -7.31 -0.87 24.89
CA ARG A 131 -7.53 -1.40 26.23
C ARG A 131 -6.30 -1.06 27.05
N ASP A 132 -6.47 -0.03 27.86
CA ASP A 132 -5.67 0.24 29.06
C ASP A 132 -5.46 -1.04 29.90
#